data_AF-A0A242N6R1-F1
#
_entry.id   AF-A0A242N6R1-F1
#
_cell.length_a   1.000
_cell.length_b   1.000
_cell.length_c   1.000
_cell.angle_alpha   90.00
_cell.angle_beta   90.00
_cell.angle_gamma   90.00
#
_symmetry.space_group_name_H-M   'P 1'
#
loop_
_entity.id
_entity.type
_entity.pdbx_description
1 polymer ?
#
loop_
_entity_poly.entity_id
_entity_poly.type
_entity_poly.pdbx_seq_one_letter_code
_entity_poly.pdbx_strand_id
1 'polypeptide(L)'
;MPGLELRYVGQDRLPARLSEFDVERYFALTDSDIAAINERFRRDRLAGVAIQLVFLRASGRTLDHVGTLPRQLLRHIGERLGLPTPTIASLRTL
;
A
#
# COMPACT_ATOMS: atom_id res chain seq x y z
N MET A 1 -7.19 -22.25 13.36
CA MET A 1 -7.37 -21.01 12.58
C MET A 1 -5.98 -20.40 12.44
N PRO A 2 -5.41 -20.24 11.24
CA PRO A 2 -4.18 -19.47 11.11
C PRO A 2 -4.43 -18.10 11.77
N GLY A 3 -3.54 -17.71 12.68
CA GLY A 3 -3.69 -16.47 13.45
C GLY A 3 -3.86 -15.29 12.49
N LEU A 4 -4.69 -14.33 12.87
CA LEU A 4 -4.92 -13.08 12.13
C LEU A 4 -3.60 -12.47 11.62
N GLU A 5 -2.50 -12.63 12.38
CA GLU A 5 -1.14 -12.18 12.07
C GLU A 5 -0.61 -12.56 10.68
N LEU A 6 -1.04 -13.68 10.10
CA LEU A 6 -0.51 -14.18 8.82
C LEU A 6 -1.49 -14.05 7.66
N ARG A 7 -2.58 -13.29 7.82
CA ARG A 7 -3.69 -13.22 6.86
C ARG A 7 -3.28 -12.97 5.41
N TYR A 8 -2.26 -12.14 5.18
CA TYR A 8 -1.81 -11.75 3.83
C TYR A 8 -0.46 -12.33 3.44
N VAL A 9 0.19 -13.08 4.32
CA VAL A 9 1.53 -13.65 4.07
C VAL A 9 1.47 -14.64 2.92
N GLY A 10 2.42 -14.52 1.99
CA GLY A 10 2.52 -15.36 0.80
C GLY A 10 1.53 -15.00 -0.32
N GLN A 11 0.70 -13.97 -0.16
CA GLN A 11 -0.12 -13.45 -1.26
C GLN A 11 0.75 -12.72 -2.28
N ASP A 12 0.47 -12.91 -3.55
CA ASP A 12 1.14 -12.25 -4.69
C ASP A 12 0.31 -11.08 -5.26
N ARG A 13 -0.92 -10.90 -4.77
CA ARG A 13 -1.87 -9.87 -5.23
C ARG A 13 -2.63 -9.27 -4.05
N LEU A 14 -3.03 -8.00 -4.20
CA LEU A 14 -3.97 -7.37 -3.29
C LEU A 14 -5.40 -7.91 -3.54
N PRO A 15 -6.17 -8.20 -2.47
CA PRO A 15 -7.57 -8.57 -2.64
C PRO A 15 -8.36 -7.39 -3.21
N ALA A 16 -9.38 -7.62 -4.03
CA ALA A 16 -10.12 -6.53 -4.67
C ALA A 16 -10.83 -5.57 -3.68
N ARG A 17 -11.10 -6.05 -2.46
CA ARG A 17 -11.66 -5.26 -1.37
C ARG A 17 -10.81 -5.47 -0.12
N LEU A 18 -10.47 -4.37 0.53
CA LEU A 18 -9.90 -4.34 1.87
C LEU A 18 -10.86 -3.55 2.76
N SER A 19 -11.11 -4.03 3.97
CA SER A 19 -11.81 -3.24 4.97
C SER A 19 -10.89 -2.18 5.55
N GLU A 20 -11.45 -1.16 6.19
CA GLU A 20 -10.67 -0.16 6.93
C GLU A 20 -9.82 -0.82 8.02
N PHE A 21 -10.42 -1.77 8.76
CA PHE A 21 -9.70 -2.59 9.74
C PHE A 21 -8.50 -3.33 9.13
N ASP A 22 -8.66 -3.94 7.94
CA ASP A 22 -7.54 -4.62 7.28
C ASP A 22 -6.42 -3.63 6.91
N VAL A 23 -6.78 -2.44 6.41
CA VAL A 23 -5.81 -1.41 6.05
C VAL A 23 -5.04 -0.96 7.29
N GLU A 24 -5.72 -0.62 8.38
CA GLU A 24 -5.10 -0.18 9.62
C GLU A 24 -4.23 -1.27 10.26
N ARG A 25 -4.67 -2.53 10.20
CA ARG A 25 -3.98 -3.62 10.89
C ARG A 25 -2.76 -4.14 10.14
N TYR A 26 -2.85 -4.26 8.81
CA TYR A 26 -1.82 -4.94 8.01
C TYR A 26 -1.08 -4.02 7.04
N PHE A 27 -1.68 -2.92 6.63
CA PHE A 27 -1.16 -2.03 5.59
C PHE A 27 -0.91 -0.60 6.07
N ALA A 28 -0.87 -0.37 7.38
CA ALA A 28 -0.63 0.96 7.93
C ALA A 28 0.79 1.44 7.60
N LEU A 29 0.88 2.68 7.15
CA LEU A 29 2.14 3.43 7.12
C LEU A 29 2.43 3.96 8.52
N THR A 30 3.68 3.95 8.93
CA THR A 30 4.14 4.64 10.15
C THR A 30 4.69 6.00 9.79
N ASP A 31 4.83 6.91 10.74
CA ASP A 31 5.41 8.23 10.46
C ASP A 31 6.87 8.13 10.01
N SER A 32 7.59 7.09 10.49
CA SER A 32 8.92 6.76 10.00
C SER A 32 8.92 6.31 8.53
N ASP A 33 7.91 5.53 8.11
CA ASP A 33 7.75 5.17 6.68
C ASP A 33 7.54 6.41 5.83
N ILE A 34 6.67 7.32 6.27
CA ILE A 34 6.36 8.57 5.54
C ILE A 34 7.62 9.44 5.43
N ALA A 35 8.37 9.61 6.51
CA ALA A 35 9.63 10.36 6.48
C ALA A 35 10.63 9.74 5.50
N ALA A 36 10.84 8.42 5.56
CA ALA A 36 11.77 7.72 4.69
C ALA A 36 11.37 7.74 3.21
N ILE A 37 10.07 7.64 2.91
CA ILE A 37 9.54 7.71 1.54
C ILE A 37 9.76 9.13 0.98
N ASN A 38 9.42 10.16 1.75
CA ASN A 38 9.57 11.56 1.33
C ASN A 38 11.03 11.99 1.15
N GLU A 39 11.95 11.43 1.94
CA GLU A 39 13.38 11.72 1.83
C GLU A 39 13.99 11.13 0.56
N ARG A 40 13.54 9.93 0.14
CA ARG A 40 14.23 9.12 -0.88
C ARG A 40 13.60 9.18 -2.27
N PHE A 41 12.32 9.58 -2.37
CA PHE A 41 11.57 9.51 -3.62
C PHE A 41 10.95 10.84 -4.02
N ARG A 42 10.78 11.03 -5.33
CA ARG A 42 10.09 12.19 -5.89
C ARG A 42 8.58 12.05 -5.72
N ARG A 43 7.87 13.20 -5.73
CA ARG A 43 6.43 13.30 -5.47
C ARG A 43 5.56 12.38 -6.32
N ASP A 44 5.90 12.22 -7.59
CA ASP A 44 5.22 11.33 -8.52
C ASP A 44 5.32 9.86 -8.07
N ARG A 45 6.45 9.45 -7.50
CA ARG A 45 6.73 8.06 -7.12
C ARG A 45 6.24 7.65 -5.73
N LEU A 46 5.89 8.61 -4.86
CA LEU A 46 5.58 8.34 -3.45
C LEU A 46 4.45 7.31 -3.28
N ALA A 47 3.37 7.46 -4.05
CA ALA A 47 2.21 6.57 -3.94
C ALA A 47 2.56 5.12 -4.33
N GLY A 48 3.30 4.93 -5.43
CA GLY A 48 3.73 3.60 -5.87
C GLY A 48 4.66 2.93 -4.86
N VAL A 49 5.63 3.68 -4.33
CA VAL A 49 6.55 3.19 -3.29
C VAL A 49 5.80 2.82 -2.01
N ALA A 50 4.88 3.66 -1.57
CA ALA A 50 4.09 3.40 -0.37
C ALA A 50 3.25 2.12 -0.51
N ILE A 51 2.60 1.91 -1.67
CA ILE A 51 1.85 0.68 -1.96
C ILE A 51 2.77 -0.53 -1.92
N GLN A 52 3.94 -0.45 -2.57
CA GLN A 52 4.92 -1.53 -2.59
C GLN A 52 5.39 -1.89 -1.18
N LEU A 53 5.69 -0.87 -0.36
CA LEU A 53 6.19 -1.04 1.01
C LEU A 53 5.18 -1.78 1.88
N VAL A 54 3.94 -1.31 1.92
CA VAL A 54 2.90 -1.92 2.77
C VAL A 54 2.50 -3.30 2.28
N PHE A 55 2.51 -3.53 0.97
CA PHE A 55 2.29 -4.87 0.41
C PHE A 55 3.42 -5.82 0.81
N LEU A 56 4.68 -5.42 0.61
CA LEU A 56 5.85 -6.23 0.97
C LEU A 56 5.86 -6.57 2.46
N ARG A 57 5.50 -5.61 3.32
CA ARG A 57 5.37 -5.82 4.77
C ARG A 57 4.29 -6.85 5.12
N ALA A 58 3.12 -6.75 4.51
CA ALA A 58 1.98 -7.60 4.82
C ALA A 58 2.10 -9.01 4.21
N SER A 59 2.68 -9.12 3.01
CA SER A 59 2.71 -10.37 2.23
C SER A 59 4.06 -11.07 2.22
N GLY A 60 5.15 -10.35 2.52
CA GLY A 60 6.52 -10.84 2.32
C GLY A 60 6.93 -10.94 0.85
N ARG A 61 6.15 -10.36 -0.08
CA ARG A 61 6.42 -10.39 -1.53
C ARG A 61 6.32 -9.01 -2.16
N THR A 62 7.02 -8.81 -3.26
CA THR A 62 6.88 -7.62 -4.10
C THR A 62 5.53 -7.63 -4.84
N LEU A 63 4.91 -6.47 -5.03
CA LEU A 63 3.70 -6.35 -5.83
C LEU A 63 4.06 -6.30 -7.32
N ASP A 64 4.27 -7.47 -7.91
CA ASP A 64 4.72 -7.57 -9.31
C ASP A 64 3.58 -7.34 -10.32
N HIS A 65 2.33 -7.48 -9.86
CA HIS A 65 1.14 -7.31 -10.69
C HIS A 65 0.20 -6.25 -10.14
N VAL A 66 0.28 -5.05 -10.71
CA VAL A 66 -0.68 -3.97 -10.43
C VAL A 66 -1.96 -4.21 -11.24
N GLY A 67 -2.80 -5.12 -10.72
CA GLY A 67 -4.16 -5.32 -11.18
C GLY A 67 -5.10 -4.26 -10.61
N THR A 68 -6.12 -4.70 -9.88
CA THR A 68 -7.07 -3.81 -9.19
C THR A 68 -6.52 -3.45 -7.81
N LEU A 69 -6.38 -2.15 -7.52
CA LEU A 69 -5.98 -1.67 -6.21
C LEU A 69 -7.20 -1.32 -5.35
N PRO A 70 -7.24 -1.74 -4.08
CA PRO A 70 -8.36 -1.43 -3.19
C PRO A 70 -8.49 0.07 -2.94
N ARG A 71 -9.68 0.61 -3.16
CA ARG A 71 -9.99 2.03 -2.92
C ARG A 71 -9.65 2.47 -1.49
N GLN A 72 -9.89 1.60 -0.51
CA GLN A 72 -9.60 1.85 0.91
C GLN A 72 -8.10 2.06 1.15
N LEU A 73 -7.26 1.20 0.55
CA LEU A 73 -5.80 1.33 0.63
C LEU A 73 -5.31 2.61 -0.08
N LEU A 74 -5.83 2.88 -1.29
CA LEU A 74 -5.47 4.09 -2.04
C LEU A 74 -5.82 5.35 -1.24
N ARG A 75 -7.00 5.40 -0.63
CA ARG A 75 -7.43 6.53 0.19
C ARG A 75 -6.49 6.74 1.39
N HIS A 76 -6.21 5.68 2.15
CA HIS A 76 -5.28 5.74 3.28
C HIS A 76 -3.90 6.26 2.88
N ILE A 77 -3.35 5.78 1.75
CA ILE A 77 -2.04 6.21 1.26
C ILE A 77 -2.05 7.68 0.83
N GLY A 78 -3.10 8.13 0.14
CA GLY A 78 -3.27 9.53 -0.21
C GLY A 78 -3.32 10.43 1.03
N GLU A 79 -4.13 10.05 2.02
CA GLU A 79 -4.24 10.78 3.30
C GLU A 79 -2.91 10.86 4.04
N ARG A 80 -2.17 9.74 4.17
CA ARG A 80 -0.90 9.70 4.91
C ARG A 80 0.24 10.42 4.22
N LEU A 81 0.25 10.46 2.89
CA LEU A 81 1.25 11.18 2.11
C LEU A 81 0.86 12.65 1.85
N GLY A 82 -0.34 13.08 2.22
CA GLY A 82 -0.85 14.41 1.87
C GLY A 82 -1.03 14.61 0.36
N LEU A 83 -1.37 13.54 -0.36
CA LEU A 83 -1.56 13.52 -1.81
C LEU A 83 -3.05 13.32 -2.15
N PRO A 84 -3.52 13.80 -3.33
CA PRO A 84 -4.80 13.37 -3.87
C PRO A 84 -4.85 11.83 -3.91
N THR A 85 -6.03 11.26 -3.65
CA THR A 85 -6.18 9.80 -3.64
C THR A 85 -5.65 9.20 -4.94
N PRO A 86 -4.58 8.38 -4.89
CA PRO A 86 -3.96 7.82 -6.08
C PRO A 86 -4.93 6.93 -6.84
N THR A 87 -4.81 6.93 -8.16
CA THR A 87 -5.57 6.03 -9.04
C THR A 87 -4.64 5.03 -9.69
N ILE A 88 -5.18 3.89 -10.14
CA ILE A 88 -4.41 2.90 -10.90
C ILE A 88 -3.79 3.55 -12.16
N ALA A 89 -4.52 4.45 -12.82
CA ALA A 89 -4.01 5.17 -13.99
C ALA A 89 -2.79 6.02 -13.63
N SER A 90 -2.85 6.78 -12.52
CA SER A 90 -1.75 7.61 -12.04
C SER A 90 -0.51 6.80 -11.64
N LEU A 91 -0.68 5.53 -11.26
CA LEU A 91 0.43 4.65 -10.90
C LEU A 91 1.09 3.99 -12.11
N ARG A 92 0.36 3.80 -13.22
CA ARG A 92 0.90 3.24 -14.46
C ARG A 92 1.80 4.21 -15.23
N THR A 93 1.74 5.50 -14.90
CA THR A 93 2.51 6.56 -15.55
C THR A 93 3.82 6.90 -14.83
N LEU A 94 4.18 6.14 -13.78
CA LEU A 94 5.38 6.32 -12.94
C LEU A 94 6.54 5.48 -13.44
#